data_AF-A0A7Y2AK44-F1
#
_entry.id   AF-A0A7Y2AK44-F1
#
_cell.length_a   1.000
_cell.length_b   1.000
_cell.length_c   1.000
_cell.angle_alpha   90.00
_cell.angle_beta   90.00
_cell.angle_gamma   90.00
#
_symmetry.space_group_name_H-M   'P 1'
#
loop_
_entity.id
_entity.type
_entity.pdbx_description
1 polymer ?
#
loop_
_entity_poly.entity_id
_entity_poly.type
_entity_poly.pdbx_seq_one_letter_code
_entity_poly.pdbx_strand_id
1 'polypeptide(L)'
;MTHPLEPLSRLMQTLTERARSRPAGSYTTKLMEGGTAKIGSKIREEAAELIEAADETGDDARDHFVYEAGDLIYHTLVMLAYRGVDLDEVAAELARREGTSGLVEKANRDKDADDNDTNQTIHS
;
A
#
# COMPACT_ATOMS: atom_id res chain seq x y z
N MET A 1 4.43 14.92 -19.62
CA MET A 1 3.38 14.29 -18.79
C MET A 1 4.04 13.93 -17.47
N THR A 2 3.49 14.36 -16.34
CA THR A 2 3.97 13.95 -15.02
C THR A 2 3.59 12.49 -14.81
N HIS A 3 4.56 11.65 -14.48
CA HIS A 3 4.29 10.27 -14.09
C HIS A 3 3.94 10.27 -12.60
N PRO A 4 2.68 10.00 -12.21
CA PRO A 4 2.24 10.16 -10.81
C PRO A 4 3.01 9.27 -9.83
N LEU A 5 3.67 8.21 -10.32
CA LEU A 5 4.47 7.29 -9.51
C LEU A 5 5.97 7.65 -9.43
N GLU A 6 6.46 8.57 -10.27
CA GLU A 6 7.86 8.99 -10.26
C GLU A 6 8.33 9.51 -8.88
N PRO A 7 7.53 10.28 -8.11
CA PRO A 7 7.89 10.68 -6.76
C PRO A 7 8.16 9.49 -5.82
N LEU A 8 7.39 8.40 -5.95
CA LEU A 8 7.55 7.20 -5.12
C LEU A 8 8.86 6.49 -5.43
N SER A 9 9.21 6.34 -6.71
CA SER A 9 10.48 5.73 -7.13
C SER A 9 11.69 6.53 -6.63
N ARG A 10 11.67 7.88 -6.77
CA ARG A 10 12.75 8.74 -6.24
C ARG A 10 12.84 8.69 -4.72
N LEU A 11 11.70 8.64 -4.04
CA LEU A 11 11.66 8.50 -2.59
C LEU A 11 12.25 7.16 -2.14
N MET A 12 11.87 6.05 -2.79
CA MET A 12 12.41 4.72 -2.47
C MET A 12 13.93 4.66 -2.65
N GLN A 13 14.46 5.24 -3.72
CA GLN A 13 15.90 5.36 -3.94
C GLN A 13 16.58 6.14 -2.81
N THR A 14 16.00 7.27 -2.42
CA THR A 14 16.51 8.10 -1.31
C THR A 14 16.51 7.35 0.01
N LEU A 15 15.42 6.61 0.31
CA LEU A 15 15.28 5.84 1.54
C LEU A 15 16.26 4.65 1.59
N THR A 16 16.46 3.98 0.46
CA THR A 16 17.45 2.90 0.32
C THR A 16 18.86 3.40 0.60
N GLU A 17 19.22 4.56 0.06
CA GLU A 17 20.52 5.19 0.31
C GLU A 17 20.67 5.58 1.78
N ARG A 18 19.63 6.13 2.41
CA ARG A 18 19.64 6.48 3.84
C ARG A 18 19.71 5.24 4.74
N ALA A 19 19.10 4.13 4.35
CA ALA A 19 19.18 2.87 5.07
C ALA A 19 20.63 2.37 5.17
N ARG A 20 21.46 2.65 4.15
CA ARG A 20 22.89 2.31 4.10
C ARG A 20 23.77 3.35 4.79
N SER A 21 23.60 4.63 4.46
CA SER A 21 24.50 5.71 4.87
C SER A 21 24.22 6.28 6.26
N ARG A 22 23.00 6.13 6.78
CA ARG A 22 22.57 6.60 8.11
C ARG A 22 23.06 8.02 8.45
N PRO A 23 22.73 9.03 7.62
CA PRO A 23 23.19 10.40 7.85
C PRO A 23 22.65 10.92 9.18
N ALA A 24 23.54 11.48 10.01
CA ALA A 24 23.18 12.01 11.32
C ALA A 24 22.14 13.13 11.22
N GLY A 25 21.21 13.18 12.17
CA GLY A 25 20.21 14.25 12.28
C GLY A 25 18.99 14.12 11.36
N SER A 26 18.99 13.21 10.38
CA SER A 26 17.80 12.96 9.55
C SER A 26 16.69 12.26 10.35
N TYR A 27 15.44 12.70 10.15
CA TYR A 27 14.25 12.03 10.71
C TYR A 27 14.21 10.54 10.32
N THR A 28 14.47 10.23 9.05
CA THR A 28 14.51 8.85 8.55
C THR A 28 15.56 8.01 9.29
N THR A 29 16.74 8.57 9.57
CA THR A 29 17.79 7.88 10.32
C THR A 29 17.30 7.52 11.72
N LYS A 30 16.66 8.46 12.44
CA LYS A 30 16.10 8.20 13.78
C LYS A 30 15.04 7.10 13.76
N LEU A 31 14.16 7.08 12.76
CA LEU A 31 13.17 6.01 12.60
C LEU A 31 13.86 4.65 12.43
N MET A 32 14.83 4.58 11.53
CA MET A 32 15.53 3.34 11.22
C MET A 32 16.50 2.90 12.33
N GLU A 33 17.00 3.81 13.17
CA GLU A 33 17.74 3.50 14.40
C GLU A 33 16.81 2.87 15.45
N GLY A 34 15.57 3.35 15.54
CA GLY A 34 14.52 2.75 16.36
C GLY A 34 13.96 1.43 15.81
N GLY A 35 14.39 1.02 14.62
CA GLY A 35 14.05 -0.25 13.96
C GLY A 35 12.56 -0.47 13.76
N THR A 36 12.18 -1.75 13.61
CA THR A 36 10.79 -2.16 13.32
C THR A 36 9.79 -1.62 14.35
N ALA A 37 10.16 -1.53 15.62
CA ALA A 37 9.27 -1.04 16.67
C ALA A 37 8.90 0.44 16.45
N LYS A 38 9.89 1.31 16.20
CA LYS A 38 9.63 2.73 15.99
C LYS A 38 8.93 3.01 14.66
N ILE A 39 9.37 2.37 13.57
CA ILE A 39 8.75 2.53 12.25
C ILE A 39 7.31 2.00 12.27
N GLY A 40 7.11 0.81 12.84
CA GLY A 40 5.79 0.18 12.93
C GLY A 40 4.81 0.93 13.85
N SER A 41 5.32 1.68 14.84
CA SER A 41 4.47 2.60 15.61
C SER A 41 3.92 3.73 14.74
N LYS A 42 4.75 4.33 13.90
CA LYS A 42 4.30 5.38 12.97
C LYS A 42 3.31 4.84 11.95
N ILE A 43 3.58 3.68 11.33
CA ILE A 43 2.61 3.04 10.40
C ILE A 43 1.23 2.84 11.06
N ARG A 44 1.19 2.45 12.34
CA ARG A 44 -0.07 2.28 13.05
C ARG A 44 -0.79 3.59 13.32
N GLU A 45 -0.05 4.65 13.64
CA GLU A 45 -0.55 6.00 13.85
C GLU A 45 -1.16 6.55 12.54
N GLU A 46 -0.38 6.58 11.45
CA GLU A 46 -0.86 7.08 10.15
C GLU A 46 -2.03 6.26 9.59
N ALA A 47 -2.07 4.96 9.88
CA ALA A 47 -3.19 4.13 9.46
C ALA A 47 -4.48 4.48 10.21
N ALA A 48 -4.39 4.88 11.48
CA ALA A 48 -5.53 5.35 12.25
C ALA A 48 -5.95 6.76 11.77
N GLU A 49 -4.99 7.66 11.60
CA GLU A 49 -5.23 9.04 11.12
C GLU A 49 -5.84 9.05 9.72
N LEU A 50 -5.39 8.18 8.81
CA LEU A 50 -6.00 8.03 7.49
C LEU A 50 -7.48 7.58 7.56
N ILE A 51 -7.82 6.69 8.50
CA ILE A 51 -9.19 6.23 8.71
C ILE A 51 -10.04 7.37 9.29
N GLU A 52 -9.51 8.09 10.28
CA GLU A 52 -10.19 9.24 10.89
C GLU A 52 -10.43 10.34 9.85
N ALA A 53 -9.42 10.68 9.05
CA ALA A 53 -9.51 11.67 7.96
C ALA A 53 -10.51 11.25 6.87
N ALA A 54 -10.79 9.95 6.70
CA ALA A 54 -11.79 9.47 5.75
C ALA A 54 -13.24 9.78 6.18
N ASP A 55 -13.47 9.96 7.49
CA ASP A 55 -14.78 10.29 8.06
C ASP A 55 -14.97 11.82 8.23
N GLU A 56 -13.95 12.62 7.94
CA GLU A 56 -14.01 14.08 8.04
C GLU A 56 -14.87 14.72 6.96
N THR A 57 -15.45 15.87 7.31
CA THR A 57 -16.26 16.69 6.39
C THR A 57 -15.85 18.16 6.50
N GLY A 58 -16.02 18.91 5.42
CA GLY A 58 -15.63 20.32 5.34
C GLY A 58 -14.65 20.58 4.21
N ASP A 59 -14.30 21.84 4.03
CA ASP A 59 -13.49 22.29 2.88
C ASP A 59 -12.07 21.69 2.91
N ASP A 60 -11.52 21.43 4.09
CA ASP A 60 -10.14 20.94 4.28
C ASP A 60 -10.03 19.39 4.35
N ALA A 61 -11.16 18.67 4.47
CA ALA A 61 -11.17 17.22 4.71
C ALA A 61 -10.45 16.43 3.60
N ARG A 62 -10.60 16.89 2.35
CA ARG A 62 -9.95 16.25 1.21
C ARG A 62 -8.42 16.36 1.27
N ASP A 63 -7.90 17.52 1.66
CA ASP A 63 -6.48 17.77 1.70
C ASP A 63 -5.83 17.03 2.87
N HIS A 64 -6.51 16.98 4.02
CA HIS A 64 -6.09 16.18 5.17
C HIS A 64 -6.04 14.69 4.83
N PHE A 65 -7.08 14.13 4.19
CA PHE A 65 -7.06 12.73 3.74
C PHE A 65 -5.89 12.40 2.80
N VAL A 66 -5.57 13.30 1.86
CA VAL A 66 -4.41 13.12 0.96
C VAL A 66 -3.09 13.20 1.72
N TYR A 67 -3.00 14.07 2.73
CA TYR A 67 -1.83 14.20 3.59
C TYR A 67 -1.56 12.90 4.37
N GLU A 68 -2.57 12.37 5.06
CA GLU A 68 -2.45 11.12 5.84
C GLU A 68 -2.16 9.91 4.95
N ALA A 69 -2.76 9.86 3.76
CA ALA A 69 -2.43 8.81 2.79
C ALA A 69 -0.96 8.90 2.36
N GLY A 70 -0.44 10.12 2.20
CA GLY A 70 0.96 10.38 1.91
C GLY A 70 1.88 9.92 3.04
N ASP A 71 1.56 10.19 4.30
CA ASP A 71 2.42 9.83 5.43
C ASP A 71 2.41 8.32 5.70
N LEU A 72 1.26 7.66 5.56
CA LEU A 72 1.17 6.20 5.62
C LEU A 72 2.04 5.55 4.54
N ILE A 73 2.00 6.05 3.31
CA ILE A 73 2.85 5.56 2.21
C ILE A 73 4.33 5.82 2.54
N TYR A 74 4.69 7.01 3.00
CA TYR A 74 6.06 7.36 3.38
C TYR A 74 6.60 6.37 4.42
N HIS A 75 5.87 6.18 5.52
CA HIS A 75 6.27 5.31 6.61
C HIS A 75 6.34 3.83 6.20
N THR A 76 5.48 3.40 5.28
CA THR A 76 5.56 2.09 4.65
C THR A 76 6.85 1.94 3.84
N LEU A 77 7.19 2.91 2.97
CA LEU A 77 8.43 2.89 2.19
C LEU A 77 9.69 2.90 3.08
N VAL A 78 9.65 3.61 4.22
CA VAL A 78 10.74 3.58 5.22
C VAL A 78 10.93 2.16 5.77
N MET A 79 9.84 1.44 6.07
CA MET A 79 9.91 0.04 6.52
C MET A 79 10.47 -0.87 5.43
N LEU A 80 10.04 -0.71 4.18
CA LEU A 80 10.57 -1.50 3.05
C LEU A 80 12.09 -1.31 2.91
N ALA A 81 12.55 -0.05 2.88
CA ALA A 81 13.97 0.27 2.78
C ALA A 81 14.77 -0.27 3.98
N TYR A 82 14.21 -0.18 5.19
CA TYR A 82 14.83 -0.75 6.41
C TYR A 82 14.96 -2.28 6.33
N ARG A 83 14.01 -2.96 5.66
CA ARG A 83 14.00 -4.41 5.45
C ARG A 83 14.75 -4.86 4.20
N GLY A 84 15.26 -3.93 3.39
CA GLY A 84 15.94 -4.22 2.13
C GLY A 84 15.01 -4.72 1.03
N VAL A 85 13.73 -4.31 1.05
CA VAL A 85 12.73 -4.63 0.04
C VAL A 85 12.56 -3.45 -0.90
N ASP A 86 12.59 -3.69 -2.22
CA ASP A 86 12.38 -2.66 -3.24
C ASP A 86 10.91 -2.54 -3.67
N LEU A 87 10.55 -1.41 -4.27
CA LEU A 87 9.21 -1.14 -4.78
C LEU A 87 8.81 -2.12 -5.90
N ASP A 88 9.78 -2.59 -6.70
CA ASP A 88 9.55 -3.58 -7.75
C ASP A 88 9.03 -4.92 -7.19
N GLU A 89 9.50 -5.33 -6.01
CA GLU A 89 9.03 -6.55 -5.34
C GLU A 89 7.58 -6.40 -4.89
N VAL A 90 7.22 -5.23 -4.35
CA VAL A 90 5.83 -4.91 -3.96
C VAL A 90 4.94 -4.81 -5.19
N ALA A 91 5.40 -4.17 -6.26
CA ALA A 91 4.67 -4.06 -7.52
C ALA A 91 4.41 -5.44 -8.15
N ALA A 92 5.40 -6.35 -8.11
CA ALA A 92 5.22 -7.73 -8.57
C ALA A 92 4.15 -8.47 -7.76
N GLU A 93 4.11 -8.30 -6.43
CA GLU A 93 3.07 -8.89 -5.59
C GLU A 93 1.69 -8.30 -5.88
N LEU A 94 1.59 -6.98 -6.12
CA LEU A 94 0.33 -6.35 -6.52
C LEU A 94 -0.16 -6.85 -7.88
N ALA A 95 0.72 -6.94 -8.88
CA ALA A 95 0.40 -7.48 -10.20
C ALA A 95 -0.05 -8.96 -10.11
N ARG A 96 0.56 -9.76 -9.23
CA ARG A 96 0.12 -11.13 -8.95
C ARG A 96 -1.31 -11.16 -8.38
N ARG A 97 -1.65 -10.24 -7.47
CA ARG A 97 -3.01 -10.13 -6.89
C ARG A 97 -4.04 -9.74 -7.94
N GLU A 98 -3.72 -8.79 -8.81
CA GLU A 98 -4.58 -8.41 -9.96
C GLU A 98 -4.82 -9.59 -10.90
N GLY A 99 -3.77 -10.36 -11.24
CA GLY A 99 -3.91 -11.55 -12.08
C GLY A 99 -4.72 -12.67 -11.41
N THR A 100 -4.63 -12.80 -10.08
CA THR A 100 -5.37 -13.81 -9.32
C THR A 100 -6.85 -13.43 -9.16
N SER A 101 -7.18 -12.16 -8.92
CA SER A 101 -8.58 -11.73 -8.80
C SER A 101 -9.36 -12.01 -10.10
N GLY A 102 -8.77 -11.78 -11.26
CA GLY A 102 -9.39 -12.11 -12.55
C GLY A 102 -9.65 -13.62 -12.74
N LEU A 103 -8.75 -14.49 -12.26
CA LEU A 103 -8.95 -15.95 -12.31
C LEU A 103 -10.01 -16.43 -11.32
N VAL A 104 -10.04 -15.87 -10.11
CA VAL A 104 -11.04 -16.20 -9.08
C VAL A 104 -12.43 -15.71 -9.51
N GLU A 105 -12.54 -14.49 -10.04
CA GLU A 105 -13.79 -13.95 -10.58
C GLU A 105 -14.30 -14.75 -11.78
N LYS A 106 -13.41 -15.21 -12.66
CA LYS A 106 -13.79 -16.10 -13.76
C LYS A 106 -14.25 -17.47 -13.26
N ALA A 107 -13.53 -18.08 -12.34
CA ALA A 107 -13.90 -19.38 -11.76
C ALA A 107 -15.23 -19.32 -10.99
N ASN A 108 -15.54 -18.20 -10.32
CA ASN A 108 -16.84 -18.02 -9.65
C ASN A 108 -17.96 -17.83 -10.67
N ARG A 109 -17.74 -17.08 -11.76
CA ARG A 109 -18.72 -16.93 -12.84
C ARG A 109 -19.05 -18.24 -13.54
N ASP A 110 -18.04 -19.09 -13.79
CA ASP A 110 -18.24 -20.39 -14.43
C ASP A 110 -19.02 -21.34 -13.51
N LYS A 111 -18.80 -21.27 -12.18
CA LYS A 111 -19.61 -22.02 -11.19
C LYS A 111 -21.05 -21.52 -11.12
N ASP A 112 -21.27 -20.21 -11.11
CA ASP A 112 -22.61 -19.63 -11.07
C ASP A 112 -23.40 -19.95 -12.36
N ALA A 113 -22.71 -20.08 -13.51
CA ALA A 113 -23.31 -20.50 -14.77
C ALA A 113 -23.69 -21.99 -14.77
N ASP A 114 -22.84 -22.86 -14.22
CA ASP A 114 -23.05 -24.31 -14.14
C ASP A 114 -24.17 -24.67 -13.13
N ASP A 115 -24.26 -23.96 -12.01
CA ASP A 115 -25.34 -24.13 -11.01
C ASP A 115 -26.72 -23.69 -11.56
N ASN A 116 -26.76 -22.66 -12.43
CA ASN A 116 -28.01 -22.16 -13.00
C ASN A 116 -28.55 -23.06 -14.13
N ASP A 117 -27.67 -23.74 -14.88
CA ASP A 117 -28.06 -24.71 -15.93
C ASP A 117 -28.54 -26.04 -15.30
N THR A 118 -27.92 -26.45 -14.19
CA THR A 118 -28.32 -27.66 -13.45
C THR A 118 -29.71 -27.51 -12.81
N ASN A 119 -30.09 -26.32 -12.37
CA ASN A 119 -31.37 -26.07 -11.69
C ASN A 119 -32.56 -25.85 -12.66
N GLN A 120 -32.32 -25.66 -13.97
CA GLN A 120 -33.40 -25.61 -14.98
C GLN A 120 -33.80 -27.00 -15.50
N THR A 121 -32.93 -28.01 -15.37
CA THR A 121 -33.17 -29.35 -15.94
C THR A 121 -34.04 -30.25 -15.03
N ILE A 122 -34.15 -29.95 -13.73
CA ILE A 122 -34.83 -30.82 -12.73
C ILE A 122 -36.33 -30.48 -12.55
N HIS A 123 -36.88 -29.51 -13.30
CA HIS A 123 -38.29 -29.09 -13.19
C HIS A 123 -39.09 -29.17 -14.50
N SER A 124 -38.69 -30.04 -15.44
CA SER A 124 -39.51 -30.38 -16.62
C SER A 124 -40.14 -31.77 -16.51
#